data_AF-A0A6L3NMB4-F1
#
_entry.id   AF-A0A6L3NMB4-F1
#
_cell.length_a   1.000
_cell.length_b   1.000
_cell.length_c   1.000
_cell.angle_alpha   90.00
_cell.angle_beta   90.00
_cell.angle_gamma   90.00
#
_symmetry.space_group_name_H-M   'P 1'
#
loop_
_entity.id
_entity.type
_entity.pdbx_description
1 polymer ?
#
loop_
_entity_poly.entity_id
_entity_poly.type
_entity_poly.pdbx_seq_one_letter_code
_entity_poly.pdbx_strand_id
1 'polypeptide(L)' 'MSYNGKKLHKYMSAAQAEFEVRGSYIYKYMSASQPVYEIRGDYIHKYMSASQPVYEIRGGRYVHEYMRATQPVYELR' A
#
# COMPACT_ATOMS: atom_id res chain seq x y z
N MET A 1 13.91 0.23 1.92
CA MET A 1 13.09 0.64 3.09
C MET A 1 12.25 -0.56 3.50
N SER A 2 12.08 -0.85 4.80
CA SER A 2 11.22 -1.96 5.25
C SER A 2 9.88 -1.41 5.71
N TYR A 3 8.78 -1.89 5.11
CA TYR A 3 7.41 -1.53 5.47
C TYR A 3 6.70 -2.62 6.28
N ASN A 4 7.41 -3.69 6.63
CA ASN A 4 6.83 -4.84 7.32
C ASN A 4 6.15 -4.43 8.64
N GLY A 5 4.93 -4.92 8.85
CA GLY A 5 4.11 -4.63 10.03
C GLY A 5 3.35 -3.31 9.97
N LYS A 6 3.59 -2.45 8.97
CA LYS A 6 2.80 -1.22 8.78
C LYS A 6 1.41 -1.54 8.26
N LYS A 7 0.46 -0.66 8.55
CA LYS A 7 -0.93 -0.75 8.09
C LYS A 7 -1.27 0.42 7.17
N LEU A 8 -2.05 0.16 6.13
CA LEU A 8 -2.58 1.21 5.27
C LEU A 8 -3.95 1.64 5.79
N HIS A 9 -4.03 2.91 6.16
CA HIS A 9 -5.28 3.59 6.49
C HIS A 9 -5.67 4.52 5.35
N LYS A 10 -6.96 4.62 5.05
CA LYS A 10 -7.44 5.62 4.08
C LYS A 10 -7.01 7.01 4.56
N TYR A 11 -6.46 7.80 3.65
CA TYR A 11 -5.92 9.12 4.00
C TYR A 11 -7.00 10.00 4.62
N MET A 12 -6.63 10.74 5.68
CA MET A 12 -7.53 11.51 6.55
C MET A 12 -8.69 10.73 7.20
N SER A 13 -8.66 9.39 7.20
CA SER A 13 -9.66 8.58 7.89
C SER A 13 -9.17 8.16 9.29
N ALA A 14 -10.07 8.25 10.27
CA ALA A 14 -9.93 7.64 11.59
C ALA A 14 -10.38 6.16 11.61
N ALA A 15 -10.80 5.61 10.47
CA ALA A 15 -11.23 4.23 10.36
C ALA A 15 -10.09 3.24 10.60
N GLN A 16 -10.49 1.98 10.84
CA GLN A 16 -9.58 0.85 10.90
C GLN A 16 -8.73 0.73 9.63
N ALA A 17 -7.59 0.05 9.76
CA ALA A 17 -6.75 -0.27 8.61
C ALA A 17 -7.53 -1.05 7.54
N GLU A 18 -7.34 -0.69 6.27
CA GLU A 18 -7.87 -1.46 5.14
C GLU A 18 -6.91 -2.59 4.76
N PHE A 19 -5.60 -2.35 4.89
CA PHE A 19 -4.57 -3.31 4.53
C PHE A 19 -3.44 -3.38 5.56
N GLU A 20 -2.70 -4.48 5.53
CA GLU A 20 -1.49 -4.72 6.31
C GLU A 20 -0.35 -5.13 5.38
N VAL A 21 0.85 -4.62 5.66
CA VAL A 21 2.07 -4.99 4.96
C VAL A 21 2.79 -6.10 5.71
N ARG A 22 3.05 -7.21 5.02
CA ARG A 22 3.81 -8.36 5.51
C ARG A 22 4.96 -8.63 4.55
N GLY A 23 6.17 -8.23 4.95
CA GLY A 23 7.34 -8.18 4.08
C GLY A 23 7.12 -7.23 2.91
N SER A 24 7.23 -7.76 1.69
CA SER A 24 7.00 -7.02 0.43
C SER A 24 5.54 -7.07 -0.04
N TYR A 25 4.64 -7.69 0.72
CA TYR A 25 3.28 -7.98 0.26
C TYR A 25 2.23 -7.24 1.09
N ILE A 26 1.15 -6.83 0.45
CA ILE A 26 0.03 -6.11 1.08
C ILE A 26 -1.20 -7.02 1.08
N TYR A 27 -1.79 -7.22 2.24
CA TYR A 27 -2.94 -8.08 2.48
C TYR A 27 -4.14 -7.24 2.93
N LYS A 28 -5.36 -7.67 2.60
CA LYS A 28 -6.55 -7.08 3.21
C LYS A 28 -6.55 -7.34 4.71
N TYR A 29 -6.73 -6.29 5.50
CA TYR A 29 -6.63 -6.39 6.96
C TYR A 29 -7.70 -7.35 7.52
N MET A 30 -7.29 -8.23 8.43
CA MET A 30 -8.12 -9.25 9.10
C MET A 30 -8.85 -10.27 8.20
N SER A 31 -8.61 -10.29 6.88
CA SER A 31 -9.49 -11.04 5.96
C SER A 31 -8.78 -11.88 4.91
N ALA A 32 -7.47 -11.72 4.69
CA ALA A 32 -6.81 -12.34 3.54
C ALA A 32 -5.72 -13.35 3.92
N SER A 33 -5.82 -14.54 3.33
CA SER A 33 -4.75 -15.55 3.29
C SER A 33 -3.76 -15.32 2.13
N GLN A 34 -4.14 -14.50 1.15
CA GLN A 34 -3.32 -14.18 -0.02
C GLN A 34 -3.11 -12.67 -0.17
N PRO A 35 -1.97 -12.23 -0.70
CA PRO A 35 -1.71 -10.81 -0.91
C PRO A 35 -2.53 -10.26 -2.07
N VAL A 36 -2.90 -8.99 -1.95
CA VAL A 36 -3.64 -8.21 -2.95
C VAL A 36 -2.69 -7.36 -3.78
N TYR A 37 -1.62 -6.87 -3.15
CA TYR A 37 -0.57 -6.09 -3.80
C TYR A 37 0.83 -6.55 -3.39
N GLU A 38 1.81 -6.12 -4.18
CA GLU A 38 3.23 -6.31 -3.95
C GLU A 38 3.96 -4.96 -4.03
N ILE A 39 4.83 -4.71 -3.06
CA ILE A 39 5.73 -3.56 -2.99
C ILE A 39 7.04 -3.93 -3.68
N ARG A 40 7.41 -3.16 -4.70
CA ARG A 40 8.66 -3.28 -5.44
C ARG A 40 9.37 -1.92 -5.38
N GLY A 41 10.28 -1.77 -4.41
CA GLY A 41 10.87 -0.46 -4.08
C GLY A 41 9.82 0.46 -3.45
N ASP A 42 9.61 1.63 -4.04
CA ASP A 42 8.58 2.59 -3.64
C ASP A 42 7.27 2.43 -4.42
N TYR A 43 7.15 1.41 -5.27
CA TYR A 43 5.99 1.20 -6.13
C TYR A 43 5.16 0.00 -5.70
N ILE A 44 3.84 0.16 -5.73
CA ILE A 44 2.87 -0.89 -5.39
C ILE A 44 2.22 -1.39 -6.67
N HIS A 45 2.27 -2.70 -6.87
CA HIS A 45 1.71 -3.42 -8.01
C HIS A 45 0.59 -4.35 -7.56
N LYS A 46 -0.38 -4.65 -8.42
CA LYS A 46 -1.31 -5.75 -8.16
C LYS A 46 -0.52 -7.06 -8.02
N TYR A 47 -0.90 -7.88 -7.04
CA TYR A 47 -0.24 -9.17 -6.83
C TYR A 47 -0.33 -10.03 -8.10
N MET A 48 0.77 -10.71 -8.43
CA MET A 48 0.96 -11.47 -9.68
C MET A 48 0.78 -10.67 -11.00
N SER A 49 0.83 -9.33 -10.95
CA SER A 49 0.81 -8.50 -12.15
C SER A 49 2.22 -8.02 -12.53
N ALA A 50 2.53 -8.11 -13.82
CA ALA A 50 3.73 -7.50 -14.42
C ALA A 50 3.46 -6.10 -15.01
N SER A 51 2.23 -5.59 -14.86
CA SER A 51 1.82 -4.28 -15.39
C SER A 51 2.47 -3.12 -14.62
N GLN A 52 2.19 -1.89 -15.07
CA GLN A 52 2.62 -0.67 -14.37
C GLN A 52 2.13 -0.63 -12.91
N PRO A 53 2.82 0.12 -12.03
CA PRO A 53 2.38 0.34 -10.67
C PRO A 53 0.95 0.91 -10.62
N VAL A 54 0.22 0.53 -9.57
CA VAL A 54 -1.09 1.14 -9.24
C VAL A 54 -0.93 2.28 -8.25
N TYR A 55 0.06 2.20 -7.37
CA TYR A 55 0.37 3.24 -6.40
C TYR A 55 1.87 3.47 -6.24
N GLU A 56 2.22 4.60 -5.65
CA GLU A 56 3.57 5.00 -5.28
C GLU A 56 3.60 5.44 -3.81
N ILE A 57 4.62 4.99 -3.08
CA ILE A 57 4.90 5.36 -1.70
C ILE A 57 5.84 6.56 -1.72
N ARG A 58 5.34 7.73 -1.30
CA ARG A 58 6.10 8.98 -1.23
C ARG A 58 6.51 9.27 0.22
N GLY A 59 7.78 9.62 0.41
CA GLY A 59 8.36 9.94 1.71
C GLY A 59 8.31 8.78 2.73
N GLY A 60 8.18 7.53 2.25
CA GLY A 60 8.08 6.33 3.10
C GLY A 60 6.82 6.22 3.95
N ARG A 61 5.80 7.07 3.68
CA ARG A 61 4.59 7.19 4.51
C ARG A 61 3.31 7.31 3.69
N TYR A 62 3.27 8.15 2.67
CA TYR A 62 2.04 8.47 1.96
C TYR A 62 1.93 7.66 0.68
N VAL A 63 0.76 7.10 0.41
CA VAL A 63 0.51 6.30 -0.80
C VAL A 63 -0.37 7.11 -1.74
N HIS A 64 0.10 7.33 -2.96
CA HIS A 64 -0.61 8.04 -4.01
C HIS A 64 -0.93 7.09 -5.15
N GLU A 65 -2.00 7.37 -5.91
CA GLU A 65 -2.20 6.72 -7.19
C GLU A 65 -1.02 7.01 -8.12
N TYR A 66 -0.54 5.98 -8.81
CA TYR A 66 0.62 6.10 -9.68
C TYR A 66 0.38 7.15 -10.78
N MET A 67 1.39 7.97 -11.05
CA MET A 67 1.34 9.12 -11.97
C MET A 67 0.30 10.22 -11.65
N ARG A 68 -0.32 10.20 -10.47
CA ARG A 68 -1.20 11.29 -10.01
C ARG A 68 -0.50 12.18 -9.00
N ALA A 69 -0.64 13.49 -9.18
CA ALA A 69 -0.13 14.53 -8.28
C ALA A 69 -1.16 14.93 -7.19
N THR A 70 -2.24 14.16 -7.05
CA THR A 70 -3.31 14.40 -6.09
C THR A 70 -2.90 14.08 -4.67
N GLN A 71 -3.79 14.38 -3.72
CA GLN A 71 -3.67 13.97 -2.32
C GLN A 71 -3.43 12.45 -2.19
N PRO A 72 -2.77 12.00 -1.10
CA PRO A 72 -2.63 10.57 -0.82
C PRO A 72 -3.99 9.88 -0.75
N VAL A 73 -4.02 8.62 -1.17
CA VAL A 73 -5.19 7.74 -0.98
C VAL A 73 -5.06 6.92 0.30
N TYR A 74 -3.83 6.57 0.69
CA TYR A 74 -3.53 5.89 1.93
C TYR A 74 -2.36 6.51 2.67
N GLU A 75 -2.28 6.18 3.95
CA GLU A 75 -1.17 6.47 4.83
C GLU A 75 -0.71 5.17 5.51
N LEU A 76 0.60 4.94 5.48
CA LEU A 76 1.26 3.89 6.24
C LEU A 76 1.42 4.34 7.70
N ARG A 77 0.82 3.58 8.62
CA ARG A 77 0.87 3.79 10.08
C ARG A 77 1.44 2.56 10.78
#